data_AF-A0AAE1AHY1-F1
#
_entry.id   AF-A0AAE1AHY1-F1
#
_cell.length_a   1.000
_cell.length_b   1.000
_cell.length_c   1.000
_cell.angle_alpha   90.00
_cell.angle_beta   90.00
_cell.angle_gamma   90.00
#
_symmetry.space_group_name_H-M   'P 1'
#
loop_
_entity.id
_entity.type
_entity.pdbx_description
1 polymer ?
#
loop_
_entity_poly.entity_id
_entity_poly.type
_entity_poly.pdbx_seq_one_letter_code
_entity_poly.pdbx_strand_id
1 'polypeptide(L)'
;MGKFGEQIVSGVCGVVRVFELDCANNKVMGKFGEQIVSGVCGVVRVFELDCANNKVTGKFGEQIVSGVCGVVRLFELDCANNKVTGKFGEQIVSGVCGVVRVFELDCANNKVMGKFGEQMVSGVCGVVRVFELDCANNKVMGKFGEQIVSGVCGVVRVFELDCANNKVMGKFGEQIVSGVCGVVRMFELDFTNNKVMENMESK
;
A
#
# COMPACT_ATOMS: atom_id res chain seq x y z
N MET A 1 28.56 -6.18 8.59
CA MET A 1 27.26 -6.44 7.95
C MET A 1 26.38 -5.21 8.16
N GLY A 2 25.94 -4.55 7.09
CA GLY A 2 24.91 -3.52 7.22
C GLY A 2 23.60 -4.18 7.63
N LYS A 3 22.91 -3.65 8.63
CA LYS A 3 21.55 -4.08 8.96
C LYS A 3 20.64 -3.69 7.78
N PHE A 4 20.06 -4.69 7.12
CA PHE A 4 18.94 -4.49 6.20
C PHE A 4 17.65 -4.33 7.03
N GLY A 5 16.66 -3.62 6.47
CA GLY A 5 15.55 -2.98 7.18
C GLY A 5 14.93 -3.73 8.34
N GLU A 6 14.58 -2.97 9.38
CA GLU A 6 13.85 -3.46 10.54
C GLU A 6 12.41 -3.80 10.11
N GLN A 7 11.89 -4.88 10.67
CA GLN A 7 10.57 -5.43 10.38
C GLN A 7 9.89 -5.86 11.67
N ILE A 8 8.58 -5.64 11.81
CA ILE A 8 7.81 -6.16 12.96
C ILE A 8 7.45 -7.63 12.72
N VAL A 9 6.93 -7.93 11.53
CA VAL A 9 6.61 -9.29 11.10
C VAL A 9 7.32 -9.62 9.81
N SER A 10 7.96 -10.79 9.79
CA SER A 10 8.53 -11.37 8.58
C SER A 10 8.36 -12.89 8.56
N GLY A 11 8.34 -13.46 7.36
CA GLY A 11 8.47 -14.91 7.17
C GLY A 11 7.23 -15.72 7.56
N VAL A 12 6.03 -15.13 7.47
CA VAL A 12 4.77 -15.88 7.56
C VAL A 12 4.61 -16.72 6.30
N CYS A 13 5.30 -17.87 6.26
CA CYS A 13 5.45 -18.64 5.04
C CYS A 13 5.12 -20.13 5.20
N GLY A 14 4.61 -20.74 4.13
CA GLY A 14 4.27 -22.17 4.07
C GLY A 14 2.77 -22.42 4.09
N VAL A 15 2.30 -23.40 4.86
CA VAL A 15 0.87 -23.68 5.05
C VAL A 15 0.46 -23.14 6.40
N VAL A 16 0.01 -21.89 6.41
CA VAL A 16 -0.25 -21.14 7.65
C VAL A 16 -1.71 -20.75 7.73
N ARG A 17 -2.28 -20.87 8.94
CA ARG A 17 -3.57 -20.27 9.28
C ARG A 17 -3.38 -19.41 10.51
N VAL A 18 -3.67 -18.13 10.35
CA VAL A 18 -3.73 -17.16 11.43
C VAL A 18 -5.17 -16.67 11.49
N PHE A 19 -5.69 -16.52 12.69
CA PHE A 19 -6.96 -15.83 12.86
C PHE A 19 -6.69 -14.34 12.70
N GLU A 20 -6.00 -13.76 13.66
CA GLU A 20 -5.69 -12.33 13.69
C GLU A 20 -4.18 -12.14 13.82
N LEU A 21 -3.64 -11.18 13.08
CA LEU A 21 -2.26 -10.74 13.17
C LEU A 21 -2.24 -9.23 13.35
N ASP A 22 -2.24 -8.79 14.61
CA ASP A 22 -2.16 -7.39 15.00
C ASP A 22 -0.71 -6.89 14.96
N CYS A 23 -0.47 -5.95 14.05
CA CYS A 23 0.77 -5.21 13.88
C CYS A 23 0.54 -3.69 13.99
N ALA A 24 -0.56 -3.27 14.60
CA ALA A 24 -0.94 -1.87 14.71
C ALA A 24 -0.04 -1.10 15.69
N ASN A 25 -0.06 0.23 15.57
CA ASN A 25 0.50 1.15 16.56
C ASN A 25 2.03 1.06 16.78
N ASN A 26 2.78 0.57 15.79
CA ASN A 26 4.24 0.49 15.84
C ASN A 26 4.93 1.72 15.24
N LYS A 27 6.21 1.86 15.60
CA LYS A 27 7.13 2.82 14.98
C LYS A 27 8.37 2.08 14.54
N VAL A 28 8.60 2.05 13.23
CA VAL A 28 9.81 1.46 12.64
C VAL A 28 10.67 2.57 12.08
N MET A 29 11.93 2.59 12.49
CA MET A 29 12.88 3.60 12.07
C MET A 29 14.22 2.97 11.74
N GLY A 30 14.73 3.29 10.55
CA GLY A 30 16.05 2.85 10.16
C GLY A 30 16.54 3.59 8.93
N LYS A 31 17.21 2.86 8.03
CA LYS A 31 17.85 3.47 6.86
C LYS A 31 17.47 2.82 5.55
N PHE A 32 17.04 1.55 5.54
CA PHE A 32 16.98 0.78 4.31
C PHE A 32 15.88 -0.29 4.35
N GLY A 33 14.74 -0.03 3.72
CA GLY A 33 13.70 -1.04 3.51
C GLY A 33 12.91 -1.39 4.76
N GLU A 34 12.64 -0.40 5.59
CA GLU A 34 11.87 -0.56 6.84
C GLU A 34 10.42 -0.95 6.54
N GLN A 35 9.90 -1.98 7.22
CA GLN A 35 8.56 -2.53 6.95
C GLN A 35 7.81 -2.86 8.24
N ILE A 36 6.48 -2.83 8.24
CA ILE A 36 5.70 -3.43 9.34
C ILE A 36 5.58 -4.93 9.10
N VAL A 37 5.07 -5.31 7.93
CA VAL A 37 4.88 -6.71 7.55
C VAL A 37 5.55 -6.99 6.22
N SER A 38 6.29 -8.10 6.17
CA SER A 38 6.87 -8.61 4.93
C SER A 38 6.84 -10.13 4.84
N GLY A 39 7.00 -10.67 3.63
CA GLY A 39 7.26 -12.09 3.44
C GLY A 39 6.11 -13.00 3.86
N VAL A 40 4.87 -12.60 3.58
CA VAL A 40 3.68 -13.44 3.73
C VAL A 40 3.57 -14.32 2.48
N CYS A 41 4.00 -15.58 2.55
CA CYS A 41 4.16 -16.42 1.35
C CYS A 41 3.61 -17.85 1.45
N GLY A 42 3.16 -18.41 0.32
CA GLY A 42 2.73 -19.82 0.24
C GLY A 42 1.21 -19.99 0.30
N VAL A 43 0.71 -20.95 1.08
CA VAL A 43 -0.72 -21.21 1.27
C VAL A 43 -1.14 -20.66 2.63
N VAL A 44 -1.32 -19.34 2.68
CA VAL A 44 -1.60 -18.60 3.91
C VAL A 44 -3.08 -18.21 3.94
N ARG A 45 -3.72 -18.40 5.10
CA ARG A 45 -5.00 -17.77 5.42
C ARG A 45 -4.82 -16.93 6.66
N VAL A 46 -5.10 -15.64 6.55
CA VAL A 46 -5.26 -14.75 7.69
C VAL A 46 -6.71 -14.28 7.64
N PHE A 47 -7.41 -14.29 8.76
CA PHE A 47 -8.72 -13.64 8.80
C PHE A 47 -8.49 -12.13 8.80
N GLU A 48 -7.77 -11.61 9.77
CA GLU A 48 -7.50 -10.18 9.91
C GLU A 48 -6.00 -9.90 10.04
N LEU A 49 -5.49 -9.00 9.20
CA LEU A 49 -4.16 -8.44 9.31
C LEU A 49 -4.28 -6.94 9.59
N ASP A 50 -4.16 -6.56 10.86
CA ASP A 50 -4.21 -5.16 11.28
C ASP A 50 -2.80 -4.56 11.23
N CYS A 51 -2.60 -3.59 10.35
CA CYS A 51 -1.39 -2.78 10.20
C CYS A 51 -1.71 -1.29 10.33
N ALA A 52 -2.75 -0.92 11.07
CA ALA A 52 -3.17 0.45 11.23
C ALA A 52 -2.24 1.26 12.16
N ASN A 53 -2.32 2.59 12.03
CA ASN A 53 -1.73 3.53 13.00
C ASN A 53 -0.20 3.43 13.18
N ASN A 54 0.53 2.93 12.19
CA ASN A 54 1.99 2.83 12.22
C ASN A 54 2.70 4.08 11.72
N LYS A 55 3.96 4.22 12.11
CA LYS A 55 4.89 5.20 11.56
C LYS A 55 6.16 4.51 11.09
N VAL A 56 6.42 4.57 9.80
CA VAL A 56 7.65 4.04 9.21
C VAL A 56 8.49 5.19 8.70
N THR A 57 9.75 5.24 9.12
CA THR A 57 10.67 6.31 8.72
C THR A 57 12.03 5.75 8.34
N GLY A 58 12.53 6.14 7.17
CA GLY A 58 13.85 5.74 6.72
C GLY A 58 14.37 6.63 5.61
N LYS A 59 15.09 6.03 4.67
CA LYS A 59 15.65 6.73 3.51
C LYS A 59 15.34 6.05 2.18
N PHE A 60 15.06 4.76 2.15
CA PHE A 60 14.97 3.99 0.92
C PHE A 60 13.97 2.82 1.07
N GLY A 61 12.84 2.87 0.36
CA GLY A 61 11.93 1.75 0.15
C GLY A 61 11.07 1.37 1.35
N GLU A 62 10.64 2.35 2.14
CA GLU A 62 9.83 2.16 3.35
C GLU A 62 8.39 1.78 3.01
N GLN A 63 7.87 0.73 3.65
CA GLN A 63 6.54 0.19 3.35
C GLN A 63 5.78 -0.19 4.63
N ILE A 64 4.45 -0.24 4.61
CA ILE A 64 3.69 -0.86 5.72
C ILE A 64 3.63 -2.36 5.47
N VAL A 65 3.09 -2.78 4.33
CA VAL A 65 2.98 -4.17 3.93
C VAL A 65 3.67 -4.40 2.58
N SER A 66 4.51 -5.43 2.52
CA SER A 66 5.12 -5.86 1.28
C SER A 66 5.27 -7.38 1.15
N GLY A 67 5.53 -7.86 -0.06
CA GLY A 67 5.93 -9.25 -0.28
C GLY A 67 4.86 -10.26 0.12
N VAL A 68 3.60 -9.95 -0.17
CA VAL A 68 2.46 -10.88 0.01
C VAL A 68 2.32 -11.70 -1.26
N CYS A 69 2.68 -12.98 -1.24
CA CYS A 69 2.71 -13.79 -2.46
C CYS A 69 2.26 -15.24 -2.34
N GLY A 70 1.78 -15.83 -3.43
CA GLY A 70 1.35 -17.23 -3.49
C GLY A 70 -0.18 -17.39 -3.50
N VAL A 71 -0.72 -18.32 -2.71
CA VAL A 71 -2.16 -18.55 -2.53
C VAL A 71 -2.58 -18.02 -1.17
N VAL A 72 -2.68 -16.70 -1.08
CA VAL A 72 -3.00 -15.98 0.16
C VAL A 72 -4.49 -15.61 0.18
N ARG A 73 -5.14 -15.83 1.32
CA ARG A 73 -6.47 -15.28 1.58
C ARG A 73 -6.40 -14.43 2.84
N LEU A 74 -6.71 -13.16 2.68
CA LEU A 74 -7.00 -12.21 3.74
C LEU A 74 -8.51 -11.96 3.69
N PHE A 75 -9.18 -12.02 4.83
CA PHE A 75 -10.53 -11.45 4.88
C PHE A 75 -10.34 -9.93 4.92
N GLU A 76 -9.62 -9.43 5.92
CA GLU A 76 -9.36 -8.00 6.09
C GLU A 76 -7.86 -7.71 6.14
N LEU A 77 -7.47 -6.63 5.46
CA LEU A 77 -6.17 -6.01 5.58
C LEU A 77 -6.36 -4.53 5.90
N ASP A 78 -6.21 -4.17 7.17
CA ASP A 78 -6.28 -2.77 7.61
C ASP A 78 -4.87 -2.16 7.54
N CYS A 79 -4.70 -1.15 6.70
CA CYS A 79 -3.52 -0.32 6.56
C CYS A 79 -3.88 1.17 6.70
N ALA A 80 -4.93 1.50 7.46
CA ALA A 80 -5.38 2.85 7.68
C ALA A 80 -4.46 3.64 8.62
N ASN A 81 -4.54 4.97 8.53
CA ASN A 81 -3.94 5.89 9.50
C ASN A 81 -2.41 5.78 9.67
N ASN A 82 -1.70 5.30 8.66
CA ASN A 82 -0.24 5.21 8.66
C ASN A 82 0.44 6.48 8.19
N LYS A 83 1.69 6.64 8.65
CA LYS A 83 2.59 7.67 8.15
C LYS A 83 3.90 7.04 7.70
N VAL A 84 4.18 7.12 6.40
CA VAL A 84 5.44 6.65 5.82
C VAL A 84 6.23 7.85 5.34
N THR A 85 7.48 7.96 5.78
CA THR A 85 8.36 9.05 5.38
C THR A 85 9.76 8.57 5.04
N GLY A 86 10.29 9.03 3.92
CA GLY A 86 11.65 8.74 3.51
C GLY A 86 12.14 9.67 2.41
N LYS A 87 12.90 9.13 1.48
CA LYS A 87 13.39 9.87 0.31
C LYS A 87 13.09 9.20 -1.03
N PHE A 88 12.86 7.89 -1.06
CA PHE A 88 12.79 7.11 -2.29
C PHE A 88 11.85 5.91 -2.12
N GLY A 89 10.77 5.88 -2.90
CA GLY A 89 9.93 4.69 -3.11
C GLY A 89 9.08 4.29 -1.90
N GLU A 90 8.58 5.27 -1.16
CA GLU A 90 7.72 5.05 0.00
C GLU A 90 6.32 4.59 -0.40
N GLN A 91 5.82 3.53 0.24
CA GLN A 91 4.50 2.97 -0.08
C GLN A 91 3.75 2.50 1.17
N ILE A 92 2.43 2.34 1.08
CA ILE A 92 1.67 1.66 2.15
C ILE A 92 1.63 0.17 1.84
N VAL A 93 1.14 -0.21 0.66
CA VAL A 93 1.05 -1.60 0.22
C VAL A 93 1.80 -1.79 -1.09
N SER A 94 2.64 -2.83 -1.15
CA SER A 94 3.34 -3.19 -2.37
C SER A 94 3.60 -4.69 -2.52
N GLY A 95 3.99 -5.11 -3.73
CA GLY A 95 4.49 -6.46 -3.96
C GLY A 95 3.49 -7.56 -3.61
N VAL A 96 2.20 -7.31 -3.88
CA VAL A 96 1.12 -8.27 -3.67
C VAL A 96 0.93 -9.06 -4.95
N CYS A 97 1.31 -10.34 -4.98
CA CYS A 97 1.30 -11.11 -6.23
C CYS A 97 0.83 -12.57 -6.12
N GLY A 98 0.25 -13.10 -7.20
CA GLY A 98 -0.18 -14.50 -7.27
C GLY A 98 -1.70 -14.68 -7.26
N VAL A 99 -2.21 -15.63 -6.47
CA VAL A 99 -3.65 -15.86 -6.27
C VAL A 99 -4.03 -15.34 -4.89
N VAL A 100 -4.10 -14.01 -4.79
CA VAL A 100 -4.41 -13.30 -3.55
C VAL A 100 -5.89 -12.93 -3.54
N ARG A 101 -6.58 -13.21 -2.44
CA ARG A 101 -7.92 -12.68 -2.21
C ARG A 101 -7.87 -11.84 -0.95
N VAL A 102 -8.32 -10.61 -1.06
CA VAL A 102 -8.58 -9.70 0.04
C VAL A 102 -10.08 -9.39 -0.06
N PHE A 103 -10.83 -9.54 1.03
CA PHE A 103 -12.21 -9.07 1.01
C PHE A 103 -12.17 -7.55 1.14
N GLU A 104 -11.57 -7.04 2.20
CA GLU A 104 -11.47 -5.62 2.48
C GLU A 104 -10.00 -5.19 2.61
N LEU A 105 -9.62 -4.18 1.83
CA LEU A 105 -8.34 -3.49 1.94
C LEU A 105 -8.58 -2.04 2.30
N ASP A 106 -8.40 -1.71 3.58
CA ASP A 106 -8.45 -0.32 4.06
C ASP A 106 -7.05 0.29 3.97
N CYS A 107 -6.91 1.34 3.17
CA CYS A 107 -5.73 2.17 3.01
C CYS A 107 -6.10 3.65 3.19
N ALA A 108 -7.13 3.95 3.97
CA ALA A 108 -7.61 5.31 4.20
C ALA A 108 -6.72 6.10 5.17
N ASN A 109 -6.82 7.42 5.10
CA ASN A 109 -6.25 8.34 6.09
C ASN A 109 -4.71 8.27 6.25
N ASN A 110 -3.99 7.84 5.21
CA ASN A 110 -2.54 7.74 5.24
C ASN A 110 -1.83 9.02 4.78
N LYS A 111 -0.56 9.11 5.19
CA LYS A 111 0.35 10.17 4.76
C LYS A 111 1.68 9.57 4.30
N VAL A 112 1.93 9.66 2.99
CA VAL A 112 3.20 9.26 2.37
C VAL A 112 3.95 10.52 1.96
N MET A 113 5.19 10.64 2.44
CA MET A 113 6.05 11.78 2.09
C MET A 113 7.46 11.31 1.73
N GLY A 114 7.93 11.72 0.56
CA GLY A 114 9.28 11.45 0.11
C GLY A 114 9.76 12.47 -0.90
N LYS A 115 10.64 12.05 -1.81
CA LYS A 115 11.10 12.88 -2.93
C LYS A 115 10.90 12.23 -4.30
N PHE A 116 10.78 10.91 -4.39
CA PHE A 116 10.74 10.17 -5.64
C PHE A 116 9.88 8.90 -5.53
N GLY A 117 8.84 8.79 -6.36
CA GLY A 117 8.13 7.54 -6.65
C GLY A 117 7.17 7.09 -5.54
N GLU A 118 6.56 8.02 -4.82
CA GLU A 118 5.68 7.75 -3.69
C GLU A 118 4.31 7.25 -4.16
N GLN A 119 3.90 6.09 -3.66
CA GLN A 119 2.65 5.46 -4.08
C GLN A 119 1.92 4.86 -2.88
N MET A 120 0.62 5.08 -2.73
CA MET A 120 -0.11 4.43 -1.64
C MET A 120 -0.17 2.90 -1.84
N VAL A 121 -0.65 2.48 -3.01
CA VAL A 121 -0.76 1.07 -3.40
C VAL A 121 -0.08 0.86 -4.74
N SER A 122 0.80 -0.15 -4.80
CA SER A 122 1.51 -0.49 -6.05
C SER A 122 1.83 -1.97 -6.18
N GLY A 123 2.25 -2.38 -7.39
CA GLY A 123 2.83 -3.72 -7.61
C GLY A 123 1.88 -4.85 -7.22
N VAL A 124 0.58 -4.63 -7.45
CA VAL A 124 -0.47 -5.62 -7.20
C VAL A 124 -0.72 -6.38 -8.48
N CYS A 125 -0.36 -7.66 -8.55
CA CYS A 125 -0.43 -8.41 -9.81
C CYS A 125 -0.88 -9.87 -9.70
N GLY A 126 -1.48 -10.39 -10.78
CA GLY A 126 -1.93 -11.78 -10.89
C GLY A 126 -3.46 -11.94 -10.85
N VAL A 127 -3.95 -12.95 -10.14
CA VAL A 127 -5.39 -13.16 -9.89
C VAL A 127 -5.70 -12.61 -8.51
N VAL A 128 -5.79 -11.29 -8.44
CA VAL A 128 -6.09 -10.57 -7.21
C VAL A 128 -7.58 -10.23 -7.19
N ARG A 129 -8.27 -10.57 -6.11
CA ARG A 129 -9.63 -10.06 -5.90
C ARG A 129 -9.60 -9.23 -4.64
N VAL A 130 -10.05 -7.99 -4.78
CA VAL A 130 -10.35 -7.07 -3.69
C VAL A 130 -11.85 -6.82 -3.78
N PHE A 131 -12.61 -7.07 -2.72
CA PHE A 131 -14.03 -6.71 -2.76
C PHE A 131 -14.13 -5.20 -2.57
N GLU A 132 -13.55 -4.68 -1.51
CA GLU A 132 -13.54 -3.26 -1.19
C GLU A 132 -12.10 -2.75 -1.05
N LEU A 133 -11.81 -1.66 -1.75
CA LEU A 133 -10.56 -0.91 -1.61
C LEU A 133 -10.89 0.51 -1.16
N ASP A 134 -10.68 0.80 0.11
CA ASP A 134 -10.75 2.16 0.62
C ASP A 134 -9.35 2.80 0.53
N CYS A 135 -9.22 3.84 -0.28
CA CYS A 135 -8.04 4.69 -0.39
C CYS A 135 -8.44 6.16 -0.24
N ALA A 136 -9.45 6.45 0.57
CA ALA A 136 -9.93 7.79 0.83
C ALA A 136 -8.98 8.57 1.77
N ASN A 137 -9.09 9.90 1.71
CA ASN A 137 -8.46 10.81 2.68
C ASN A 137 -6.92 10.72 2.76
N ASN A 138 -6.24 10.27 1.70
CA ASN A 138 -4.78 10.16 1.69
C ASN A 138 -4.08 11.45 1.26
N LYS A 139 -2.85 11.59 1.74
CA LYS A 139 -1.94 12.69 1.39
C LYS A 139 -0.62 12.11 0.90
N VAL A 140 -0.37 12.21 -0.40
CA VAL A 140 0.90 11.82 -1.03
C VAL A 140 1.64 13.08 -1.45
N MET A 141 2.86 13.25 -0.96
CA MET A 141 3.69 14.42 -1.27
C MET A 141 5.11 14.02 -1.63
N GLY A 142 5.58 14.48 -2.77
CA GLY A 142 6.93 14.23 -3.26
C GLY A 142 7.36 15.25 -4.32
N LYS A 143 8.22 14.82 -5.25
CA LYS A 143 8.63 15.61 -6.41
C LYS A 143 8.39 14.92 -7.76
N PHE A 144 8.29 13.59 -7.82
CA PHE A 144 8.21 12.82 -9.06
C PHE A 144 7.35 11.55 -8.94
N GLY A 145 6.29 11.43 -9.77
CA GLY A 145 5.55 10.19 -10.00
C GLY A 145 4.57 9.79 -8.90
N GLU A 146 4.03 10.76 -8.17
CA GLU A 146 3.19 10.57 -6.99
C GLU A 146 1.80 10.06 -7.36
N GLN A 147 1.41 8.92 -6.79
CA GLN A 147 0.14 8.27 -7.12
C GLN A 147 -0.56 7.71 -5.87
N ILE A 148 -1.90 7.68 -5.86
CA ILE A 148 -2.60 6.87 -4.83
C ILE A 148 -2.51 5.41 -5.26
N VAL A 149 -3.05 5.05 -6.41
CA VAL A 149 -2.99 3.67 -6.90
C VAL A 149 -2.22 3.62 -8.21
N SER A 150 -1.26 2.70 -8.29
CA SER A 150 -0.53 2.41 -9.52
C SER A 150 -0.21 0.93 -9.70
N GLY A 151 0.16 0.52 -10.92
CA GLY A 151 0.77 -0.80 -11.15
C GLY A 151 -0.09 -1.98 -10.66
N VAL A 152 -1.40 -1.85 -10.82
CA VAL A 152 -2.39 -2.88 -10.47
C VAL A 152 -2.75 -3.62 -11.76
N CYS A 153 -2.23 -4.83 -11.95
CA CYS A 153 -2.32 -5.52 -13.24
C CYS A 153 -2.75 -6.99 -13.16
N GLY A 154 -3.56 -7.46 -14.10
CA GLY A 154 -3.95 -8.88 -14.21
C GLY A 154 -5.47 -9.10 -14.19
N VAL A 155 -5.94 -10.15 -13.53
CA VAL A 155 -7.38 -10.35 -13.30
C VAL A 155 -7.71 -9.75 -11.95
N VAL A 156 -7.81 -8.43 -11.91
CA VAL A 156 -8.12 -7.66 -10.71
C VAL A 156 -9.60 -7.33 -10.69
N ARG A 157 -10.34 -7.87 -9.74
CA ARG A 157 -11.72 -7.42 -9.49
C ARG A 157 -11.67 -6.53 -8.26
N VAL A 158 -12.24 -5.33 -8.37
CA VAL A 158 -12.44 -4.37 -7.28
C VAL A 158 -13.94 -4.05 -7.30
N PHE A 159 -14.72 -4.51 -6.33
CA PHE A 159 -16.16 -4.24 -6.37
C PHE A 159 -16.43 -2.76 -6.09
N GLU A 160 -15.84 -2.25 -5.02
CA GLU A 160 -15.92 -0.86 -4.57
C GLU A 160 -14.50 -0.27 -4.47
N LEU A 161 -14.31 0.91 -5.06
CA LEU A 161 -13.09 1.71 -4.91
C LEU A 161 -13.47 3.09 -4.39
N ASP A 162 -13.17 3.35 -3.13
CA ASP A 162 -13.21 4.70 -2.59
C ASP A 162 -11.83 5.34 -2.73
N CYS A 163 -11.76 6.44 -3.48
CA CYS A 163 -10.60 7.31 -3.61
C CYS A 163 -11.01 8.77 -3.38
N ALA A 164 -12.00 9.03 -2.53
CA ALA A 164 -12.46 10.37 -2.20
C ALA A 164 -11.43 11.13 -1.36
N ASN A 165 -11.50 12.46 -1.42
CA ASN A 165 -10.80 13.37 -0.52
C ASN A 165 -9.25 13.23 -0.50
N ASN A 166 -8.64 12.74 -1.58
CA ASN A 166 -7.17 12.63 -1.66
C ASN A 166 -6.50 13.95 -2.05
N LYS A 167 -5.27 14.11 -1.57
CA LYS A 167 -4.38 15.20 -1.95
C LYS A 167 -3.05 14.64 -2.43
N VAL A 168 -2.78 14.80 -3.72
CA VAL A 168 -1.50 14.44 -4.35
C VAL A 168 -0.76 15.71 -4.72
N MET A 169 0.50 15.81 -4.33
CA MET A 169 1.34 16.98 -4.58
C MET A 169 2.75 16.55 -4.99
N GLY A 170 3.16 16.94 -6.21
CA GLY A 170 4.47 16.61 -6.78
C GLY A 170 4.87 17.66 -7.82
N LYS A 171 5.94 17.45 -8.59
CA LYS A 171 6.27 18.33 -9.74
C LYS A 171 6.04 17.69 -11.11
N PHE A 172 5.97 16.36 -11.17
CA PHE A 172 5.90 15.62 -12.42
C PHE A 172 5.09 14.32 -12.27
N GLY A 173 3.97 14.22 -12.99
CA GLY A 173 3.28 12.94 -13.24
C GLY A 173 2.30 12.51 -12.14
N GLU A 174 1.73 13.47 -11.40
CA GLU A 174 0.81 13.24 -10.31
C GLU A 174 -0.54 12.71 -10.81
N GLN A 175 -1.01 11.60 -10.24
CA GLN A 175 -2.30 11.01 -10.60
C GLN A 175 -2.97 10.43 -9.35
N ILE A 176 -4.30 10.40 -9.29
CA ILE A 176 -4.97 9.65 -8.21
C ILE A 176 -4.82 8.16 -8.51
N VAL A 177 -5.22 7.73 -9.71
CA VAL A 177 -5.13 6.33 -10.14
C VAL A 177 -4.49 6.25 -11.52
N SER A 178 -3.55 5.34 -11.69
CA SER A 178 -2.92 5.03 -12.98
C SER A 178 -2.50 3.57 -13.04
N GLY A 179 -2.09 3.08 -14.22
CA GLY A 179 -1.49 1.74 -14.32
C GLY A 179 -2.39 0.61 -13.82
N VAL A 180 -3.71 0.81 -13.79
CA VAL A 180 -4.73 -0.19 -13.49
C VAL A 180 -5.11 -0.86 -14.81
N CYS A 181 -4.70 -2.11 -15.02
CA CYS A 181 -4.84 -2.77 -16.31
C CYS A 181 -5.18 -4.28 -16.20
N GLY A 182 -5.75 -4.83 -17.27
CA GLY A 182 -6.23 -6.21 -17.33
C GLY A 182 -7.75 -6.32 -17.19
N VAL A 183 -8.25 -7.42 -16.63
CA VAL A 183 -9.70 -7.63 -16.46
C VAL A 183 -10.14 -6.97 -15.17
N VAL A 184 -10.40 -5.66 -15.27
CA VAL A 184 -10.90 -4.82 -14.18
C VAL A 184 -12.41 -4.74 -14.26
N ARG A 185 -13.08 -5.10 -13.18
CA ARG A 185 -14.52 -4.83 -12.99
C ARG A 185 -14.63 -4.00 -11.74
N MET A 186 -15.30 -2.86 -11.85
CA MET A 186 -15.63 -1.91 -10.80
C MET A 186 -17.14 -1.68 -10.84
N PHE A 187 -17.79 -1.74 -9.68
CA PHE A 187 -19.22 -1.44 -9.54
C PHE A 187 -19.40 0.01 -9.07
N GLU A 188 -18.63 0.41 -8.07
CA GLU A 188 -18.66 1.76 -7.52
C GLU A 188 -17.26 2.38 -7.51
N LEU A 189 -17.22 3.68 -7.83
CA LEU A 189 -16.01 4.49 -7.90
C LEU A 189 -16.30 5.85 -7.27
N ASP A 190 -15.69 6.13 -6.13
CA ASP A 190 -15.70 7.48 -5.55
C ASP A 190 -14.37 8.18 -5.80
N PHE A 191 -14.42 9.30 -6.52
CA PHE A 191 -13.28 10.20 -6.77
C PHE A 191 -13.59 11.64 -6.34
N THR A 192 -14.59 11.84 -5.49
CA THR A 192 -15.00 13.17 -5.06
C THR A 192 -13.90 13.88 -4.26
N ASN A 193 -13.88 15.22 -4.32
CA ASN A 193 -13.02 16.07 -3.49
C ASN A 193 -11.50 15.82 -3.60
N ASN A 194 -11.03 15.28 -4.72
CA ASN A 194 -9.61 15.10 -4.98
C ASN A 194 -8.89 16.39 -5.39
N LYS A 195 -7.63 16.53 -4.94
CA LYS A 195 -6.76 17.66 -5.29
C LYS A 195 -5.41 17.13 -5.77
N VAL A 196 -5.13 17.34 -7.05
CA VAL A 196 -3.81 17.09 -7.66
C VAL A 196 -3.14 18.44 -7.91
N MET A 197 -1.99 18.68 -7.32
CA MET A 197 -1.31 19.98 -7.36
C MET A 197 0.17 19.85 -7.72
N GLU A 198 0.65 20.79 -8.53
CA GLU A 198 2.07 20.96 -8.77
C GLU A 198 2.72 21.75 -7.61
N ASN A 199 3.83 21.24 -7.10
CA ASN A 199 4.61 21.85 -6.03
C ASN A 199 5.61 22.84 -6.64
N MET A 200 5.15 24.08 -6.87
CA MET A 200 6.03 25.17 -7.29
C MET A 200 6.91 25.60 -6.12
N GLU A 201 8.04 24.92 -5.91
CA GLU A 201 9.14 25.53 -5.15
C GLU A 201 9.59 26.76 -5.95
N SER A 202 9.31 27.96 -5.42
CA SER A 202 9.83 29.23 -5.92
C SER A 202 11.36 29.13 -6.07
N LYS A 203 11.84 29.45 -7.28
CA LYS A 203 13.24 29.39 -7.72
C LYS A 203 14.22 30.02 -6.74
#